data_AF-A0A6G1HHZ7-F1
#
_entry.id   AF-A0A6G1HHZ7-F1
#
_cell.length_a   1.000
_cell.length_b   1.000
_cell.length_c   1.000
_cell.angle_alpha   90.00
_cell.angle_beta   90.00
_cell.angle_gamma   90.00
#
_symmetry.space_group_name_H-M   'P 1'
#
loop_
_entity.id
_entity.type
_entity.pdbx_description
1 polymer ?
#
loop_
_entity_poly.entity_id
_entity_poly.type
_entity_poly.pdbx_seq_one_letter_code
_entity_poly.pdbx_strand_id
1 'polypeptide(L)'
;MTTGSRGSMIVSFDNIKLLEHPDDWIQWEKEMKQTLKAARYNDLLSRNRTTPTIEDGETVKDFRDRLTTWKDKQEQAVAIVEKRCGPDAEKHIASLSQSDDAFPTVEEVFATLERHYKPSGSAYFRDLDRQYQELRLADCKDVTDFAQRLSHAYHELVALDASVELSEHFLVNKFLNGLGEDYDNFITAFEQNHCLLPLRNAEKVITTAAVSFSTVRKAVQEEEHKKKAT
;
A
#
# COMPACT_ATOMS: atom_id res chain seq x y z
N MET A 1 38.62 -0.74 -24.87
CA MET A 1 38.34 -0.09 -23.57
C MET A 1 37.01 0.62 -23.72
N THR A 2 35.94 0.03 -23.21
CA THR A 2 34.59 0.60 -23.29
C THR A 2 34.04 0.54 -21.87
N THR A 3 34.19 1.65 -21.16
CA THR A 3 33.64 1.85 -19.83
C THR A 3 32.13 1.97 -19.95
N GLY A 4 31.41 0.89 -19.63
CA GLY A 4 29.97 0.91 -19.47
C GLY A 4 29.61 1.76 -18.25
N SER A 5 29.14 2.97 -18.49
CA SER A 5 28.49 3.81 -17.49
C SER A 5 27.26 3.06 -16.95
N ARG A 6 27.37 2.50 -15.75
CA ARG A 6 26.22 2.03 -14.99
C ARG A 6 25.43 3.27 -14.59
N GLY A 7 24.37 3.57 -15.34
CA GLY A 7 23.39 4.57 -14.95
C GLY A 7 22.86 4.26 -13.56
N SER A 8 23.34 5.00 -12.56
CA SER A 8 22.73 5.05 -11.24
C SER A 8 21.38 5.75 -11.45
N MET A 9 20.28 4.99 -11.48
CA MET A 9 18.96 5.60 -11.31
C MET A 9 18.96 6.27 -9.94
N ILE A 10 19.04 7.60 -9.92
CA ILE A 10 18.76 8.39 -8.74
C ILE A 10 17.25 8.23 -8.52
N VAL A 11 16.86 7.33 -7.61
CA VAL A 11 15.49 7.27 -7.12
C VAL A 11 15.27 8.56 -6.35
N SER A 12 14.45 9.47 -6.87
CA SER A 12 14.08 10.68 -6.14
C SER A 12 13.11 10.29 -5.04
N PHE A 13 13.43 10.71 -3.82
CA PHE A 13 12.67 10.44 -2.61
C PHE A 13 11.73 11.60 -2.26
N ASP A 14 11.75 12.66 -3.08
CA ASP A 14 11.18 13.97 -2.75
C ASP A 14 9.66 14.09 -2.88
N ASN A 15 9.00 13.02 -3.31
CA ASN A 15 7.55 12.99 -3.48
C ASN A 15 6.80 12.37 -2.29
N ILE A 16 7.49 11.67 -1.37
CA ILE A 16 6.83 11.07 -0.19
C ILE A 16 6.52 12.16 0.83
N LYS A 17 5.28 12.34 1.26
CA LYS A 17 4.95 13.32 2.32
C LYS A 17 5.77 13.04 3.59
N LEU A 18 6.11 14.05 4.40
CA LEU A 18 6.75 13.80 5.69
C LEU A 18 5.78 13.06 6.64
N LEU A 19 6.30 12.11 7.43
CA LEU A 19 5.56 11.48 8.52
C LEU A 19 5.53 12.41 9.73
N GLU A 20 4.47 13.21 9.84
CA GLU A 20 4.29 14.19 10.92
C GLU A 20 3.11 13.83 11.83
N HIS A 21 2.08 13.18 11.28
CA HIS A 21 0.87 12.81 12.01
C HIS A 21 0.50 11.33 11.79
N PRO A 22 -0.25 10.72 12.73
CA PRO A 22 -0.75 9.36 12.56
C PRO A 22 -1.55 9.15 11.27
N ASP A 23 -2.30 10.16 10.85
CA ASP A 23 -3.08 10.13 9.61
C ASP A 23 -2.22 9.97 8.35
N ASP A 24 -0.92 10.28 8.42
CA ASP A 24 0.02 10.11 7.31
C ASP A 24 0.47 8.65 7.16
N TRP A 25 0.38 7.85 8.24
CA TRP A 25 1.04 6.55 8.35
C TRP A 25 0.72 5.61 7.20
N ILE A 26 -0.56 5.41 6.88
CA ILE A 26 -0.99 4.38 5.92
C ILE A 26 -0.38 4.65 4.54
N GLN A 27 -0.49 5.89 4.06
CA GLN A 27 0.06 6.27 2.78
C GLN A 27 1.58 6.35 2.81
N TRP A 28 2.16 6.91 3.88
CA TRP A 28 3.60 7.03 4.06
C TRP A 28 4.29 5.66 4.08
N GLU A 29 3.78 4.71 4.86
CA GLU A 29 4.34 3.37 5.00
C GLU A 29 4.37 2.65 3.63
N LYS A 30 3.26 2.76 2.89
CA LYS A 30 3.13 2.19 1.55
C LYS A 30 4.15 2.78 0.58
N GLU A 31 4.24 4.11 0.49
CA GLU A 31 5.17 4.80 -0.41
C GLU A 31 6.64 4.54 -0.04
N MET A 32 6.95 4.51 1.26
CA MET A 32 8.30 4.24 1.76
C MET A 32 8.73 2.80 1.44
N LYS A 33 7.86 1.80 1.67
CA LYS A 33 8.15 0.40 1.30
C LYS A 33 8.35 0.23 -0.21
N GLN A 34 7.54 0.91 -1.03
CA GLN A 34 7.72 0.90 -2.49
C GLN A 34 9.05 1.53 -2.91
N THR A 35 9.44 2.61 -2.24
CA THR A 35 10.69 3.33 -2.47
C THR A 35 11.90 2.47 -2.11
N LEU A 36 11.90 1.84 -0.94
CA LEU A 36 12.95 0.90 -0.55
C LEU A 36 13.04 -0.28 -1.52
N LYS A 37 11.91 -0.75 -2.07
CA LYS A 37 11.89 -1.77 -3.12
C LYS A 37 12.53 -1.28 -4.43
N ALA A 38 12.20 -0.07 -4.88
CA ALA A 38 12.80 0.52 -6.08
C ALA A 38 14.32 0.72 -5.91
N ALA A 39 14.75 1.11 -4.71
CA ALA A 39 16.15 1.30 -4.35
C ALA A 39 16.90 -0.02 -3.99
N ARG A 40 16.24 -1.18 -4.10
CA ARG A 40 16.81 -2.53 -3.84
C ARG A 40 17.24 -2.80 -2.39
N TYR A 41 16.53 -2.19 -1.44
CA TYR A 41 16.64 -2.44 0.01
C TYR A 41 15.52 -3.32 0.58
N ASN A 42 14.55 -3.77 -0.25
CA ASN A 42 13.45 -4.62 0.23
C ASN A 42 13.89 -5.97 0.81
N ASP A 43 15.08 -6.44 0.49
CA ASP A 43 15.62 -7.66 1.06
C ASP A 43 15.87 -7.51 2.56
N LEU A 44 16.17 -6.30 3.04
CA LEU A 44 16.31 -5.98 4.47
C LEU A 44 15.00 -6.09 5.27
N LEU A 45 13.85 -6.03 4.59
CA LEU A 45 12.52 -6.23 5.19
C LEU A 45 11.98 -7.65 4.95
N SER A 46 12.78 -8.54 4.37
CA SER A 46 12.38 -9.91 4.04
C SER A 46 13.49 -10.92 4.38
N ARG A 47 14.25 -11.37 3.38
CA ARG A 47 15.23 -12.46 3.53
C ARG A 47 16.50 -12.08 4.30
N ASN A 48 16.88 -10.81 4.32
CA ASN A 48 18.11 -10.27 4.93
C ASN A 48 17.80 -9.37 6.14
N ARG A 49 16.69 -9.66 6.83
CA ARG A 49 16.19 -8.91 7.99
C ARG A 49 17.15 -8.95 9.17
N THR A 50 17.70 -10.13 9.45
CA THR A 50 18.56 -10.35 10.61
C THR A 50 20.03 -10.14 10.28
N THR A 51 20.81 -9.78 11.30
CA THR A 51 22.27 -9.70 11.22
C THR A 51 22.84 -11.02 10.68
N PRO A 52 23.72 -10.98 9.66
CA PRO A 52 24.40 -12.17 9.14
C PRO A 52 25.14 -12.94 10.24
N THR A 53 25.01 -14.27 10.23
CA THR A 53 25.82 -15.19 11.05
C THR A 53 26.83 -15.93 10.18
N ILE A 54 27.94 -16.39 10.76
CA ILE A 54 28.97 -17.16 10.05
C ILE A 54 28.34 -18.43 9.45
N GLU A 55 28.61 -18.68 8.17
CA GLU A 55 28.14 -19.86 7.45
C GLU A 55 29.17 -21.01 7.47
N ASP A 56 28.71 -22.26 7.33
CA ASP A 56 29.59 -23.43 7.33
C ASP A 56 30.59 -23.37 6.15
N GLY A 57 31.89 -23.40 6.48
CA GLY A 57 32.97 -23.30 5.49
C GLY A 57 33.28 -21.88 5.00
N GLU A 58 32.60 -20.86 5.53
CA GLU A 58 32.89 -19.46 5.24
C GLU A 58 34.20 -19.02 5.92
N THR A 59 35.02 -18.26 5.21
CA THR A 59 36.22 -17.67 5.83
C THR A 59 35.84 -16.47 6.70
N VAL A 60 36.63 -16.19 7.74
CA VAL A 60 36.44 -14.99 8.60
C VAL A 60 36.43 -13.70 7.77
N LYS A 61 37.17 -13.67 6.66
CA LYS A 61 37.20 -12.51 5.75
C LYS A 61 35.87 -12.37 5.01
N ASP A 62 35.36 -13.44 4.41
CA ASP A 62 34.11 -13.41 3.66
C ASP A 62 32.93 -13.04 4.57
N PHE A 63 32.90 -13.57 5.80
CA PHE A 63 31.94 -13.17 6.82
C PHE A 63 32.00 -11.67 7.12
N ARG A 64 33.21 -11.12 7.32
CA ARG A 64 33.39 -9.69 7.60
C ARG A 64 32.92 -8.83 6.44
N ASP A 65 33.28 -9.19 5.21
CA ASP A 65 32.88 -8.44 4.01
C ASP A 65 31.35 -8.46 3.82
N ARG A 66 30.70 -9.60 4.08
CA ARG A 66 29.23 -9.75 4.06
C ARG A 66 28.57 -8.94 5.18
N LEU A 67 29.11 -8.98 6.39
CA LEU A 67 28.62 -8.20 7.52
C LEU A 67 28.72 -6.70 7.24
N THR A 68 29.87 -6.20 6.77
CA THR A 68 30.04 -4.79 6.39
C THR A 68 29.05 -4.38 5.31
N THR A 69 28.91 -5.19 4.25
CA THR A 69 27.94 -4.92 3.19
C THR A 69 26.51 -4.84 3.73
N TRP A 70 26.14 -5.73 4.65
CA TRP A 70 24.82 -5.70 5.29
C TRP A 70 24.63 -4.43 6.14
N LYS A 71 25.63 -4.03 6.93
CA LYS A 71 25.60 -2.78 7.72
C LYS A 71 25.45 -1.55 6.83
N ASP A 72 26.27 -1.42 5.79
CA ASP A 72 26.21 -0.29 4.85
C ASP A 72 24.82 -0.19 4.19
N LYS A 73 24.20 -1.32 3.85
CA LYS A 73 22.84 -1.34 3.29
C LYS A 73 21.79 -0.91 4.31
N GLN A 74 21.91 -1.33 5.58
CA GLN A 74 21.01 -0.91 6.65
C GLN A 74 21.10 0.60 6.88
N GLU A 75 22.31 1.14 7.02
CA GLU A 75 22.54 2.58 7.22
C GLU A 75 21.94 3.41 6.06
N GLN A 76 22.17 3.00 4.81
CA GLN A 76 21.60 3.69 3.65
C GLN A 76 20.08 3.66 3.63
N ALA A 77 19.48 2.52 3.97
CA ALA A 77 18.03 2.37 3.98
C ALA A 77 17.39 3.14 5.15
N VAL A 78 18.01 3.15 6.34
CA VAL A 78 17.59 3.98 7.48
C VAL A 78 17.66 5.46 7.12
N ALA A 79 18.76 5.91 6.52
CA ALA A 79 18.90 7.31 6.11
C ALA A 79 17.85 7.74 5.07
N ILE A 80 17.36 6.81 4.23
CA ILE A 80 16.23 7.09 3.31
C ILE A 80 14.93 7.27 4.08
N VAL A 81 14.69 6.42 5.09
CA VAL A 81 13.50 6.50 5.94
C VAL A 81 13.50 7.82 6.73
N GLU A 82 14.60 8.12 7.42
CA GLU A 82 14.76 9.32 8.25
C GLU A 82 14.52 10.61 7.46
N LYS A 83 15.00 10.69 6.21
CA LYS A 83 14.78 11.86 5.34
C LYS A 83 13.32 12.23 5.15
N ARG A 84 12.38 11.29 5.34
CA ARG A 84 10.94 11.51 5.19
C ARG A 84 10.19 11.38 6.53
N CYS A 85 10.90 11.48 7.64
CA CYS A 85 10.34 11.57 8.98
C CYS A 85 10.27 13.04 9.42
N GLY A 86 9.21 13.42 10.13
CA GLY A 86 9.16 14.72 10.81
C GLY A 86 10.03 14.73 12.08
N PRO A 87 10.23 15.91 12.72
CA PRO A 87 11.13 16.06 13.87
C PRO A 87 10.83 15.15 15.06
N ASP A 88 9.56 14.82 15.30
CA ASP A 88 9.20 13.91 16.41
C ASP A 88 9.47 12.44 16.06
N ALA A 89 9.25 12.04 14.81
CA ALA A 89 9.61 10.71 14.31
C ALA A 89 11.13 10.51 14.38
N GLU A 90 11.92 11.52 14.00
CA GLU A 90 13.39 11.50 14.13
C GLU A 90 13.84 11.28 15.58
N LYS A 91 13.19 11.92 16.58
CA LYS A 91 13.50 11.69 18.00
C LYS A 91 13.23 10.24 18.41
N HIS A 92 12.13 9.66 17.94
CA HIS A 92 11.81 8.26 18.22
C HIS A 92 12.86 7.32 17.62
N ILE A 93 13.31 7.57 16.39
CA ILE A 93 14.37 6.79 15.75
C ILE A 93 15.71 6.95 16.48
N ALA A 94 16.10 8.18 16.82
CA ALA A 94 17.34 8.45 17.54
C ALA A 94 17.40 7.74 18.91
N SER A 95 16.24 7.49 19.53
CA SER A 95 16.15 6.73 20.77
C SER A 95 16.50 5.25 20.63
N LEU A 96 16.68 4.72 19.42
CA LEU A 96 17.14 3.33 19.20
C LEU A 96 18.66 3.19 19.33
N SER A 97 19.42 4.25 19.04
CA SER A 97 20.88 4.25 19.03
C SER A 97 21.46 4.50 20.44
N GLN A 98 21.11 3.67 21.42
CA GLN A 98 21.47 3.86 22.83
C GLN A 98 22.94 3.50 23.19
N SER A 99 23.75 3.04 22.22
CA SER A 99 25.17 2.76 22.42
C SER A 99 25.99 3.16 21.20
N ASP A 100 27.23 3.61 21.41
CA ASP A 100 28.12 4.15 20.37
C ASP A 100 28.38 3.20 19.18
N ASP A 101 28.20 1.88 19.37
CA ASP A 101 28.39 0.86 18.32
C ASP A 101 27.08 0.30 17.73
N ALA A 102 25.92 0.79 18.18
CA ALA A 102 24.61 0.32 17.72
C ALA A 102 23.99 1.32 16.73
N PHE A 103 23.79 0.86 15.50
CA PHE A 103 22.91 1.50 14.54
C PHE A 103 21.60 0.71 14.46
N PRO A 104 20.44 1.37 14.32
CA PRO A 104 19.17 0.68 14.22
C PRO A 104 19.07 0.00 12.85
N THR A 105 18.47 -1.17 12.82
CA THR A 105 18.05 -1.79 11.57
C THR A 105 16.82 -1.06 11.02
N VAL A 106 16.61 -1.14 9.69
CA VAL A 106 15.42 -0.60 9.03
C VAL A 106 14.15 -1.14 9.67
N GLU A 107 14.16 -2.41 10.10
CA GLU A 107 13.02 -3.00 10.77
C GLU A 107 12.72 -2.36 12.12
N GLU A 108 13.73 -2.15 12.97
CA GLU A 108 13.54 -1.50 14.27
C GLU A 108 12.99 -0.09 14.10
N VAL A 109 13.45 0.61 13.05
CA VAL A 109 12.90 1.91 12.64
C VAL A 109 11.42 1.78 12.27
N PHE A 110 11.05 0.87 11.36
CA PHE A 110 9.65 0.67 10.98
C PHE A 110 8.76 0.29 12.17
N ALA A 111 9.21 -0.62 13.04
CA ALA A 111 8.47 -1.04 14.21
C ALA A 111 8.27 0.12 15.21
N THR A 112 9.27 0.98 15.36
CA THR A 112 9.18 2.17 16.20
C THR A 112 8.18 3.17 15.63
N LEU A 113 8.28 3.47 14.34
CA LEU A 113 7.35 4.38 13.68
C LEU A 113 5.92 3.82 13.70
N GLU A 114 5.74 2.52 13.47
CA GLU A 114 4.44 1.86 13.53
C GLU A 114 3.79 2.04 14.90
N ARG A 115 4.55 1.85 15.98
CA ARG A 115 4.05 2.02 17.35
C ARG A 115 3.54 3.45 17.64
N HIS A 116 4.15 4.46 17.05
CA HIS A 116 3.86 5.86 17.34
C HIS A 116 2.86 6.49 16.37
N TYR A 117 2.85 6.03 15.11
CA TYR A 117 2.10 6.66 14.04
C TYR A 117 1.00 5.79 13.48
N LYS A 118 1.06 4.46 13.59
CA LYS A 118 -0.04 3.62 13.07
C LYS A 118 -1.32 3.94 13.83
N PRO A 119 -2.35 4.46 13.15
CA PRO A 119 -3.63 4.69 13.78
C PRO A 119 -4.19 3.37 14.30
N SER A 120 -4.68 3.39 15.53
CA SER A 120 -5.24 2.20 16.16
C SER A 120 -6.50 2.55 16.93
N GLY A 121 -7.33 1.53 17.16
CA GLY A 121 -8.55 1.64 17.95
C GLY A 121 -9.81 1.96 17.14
N SER A 122 -10.95 1.76 17.81
CA SER A 122 -12.26 1.77 17.16
C SER A 122 -12.73 3.14 16.70
N ALA A 123 -12.16 4.24 17.18
CA ALA A 123 -12.52 5.57 16.70
C ALA A 123 -12.04 5.78 15.26
N TYR A 124 -10.76 5.54 15.00
CA TYR A 124 -10.17 5.70 13.68
C TYR A 124 -10.77 4.73 12.65
N PHE A 125 -10.98 3.46 13.03
CA PHE A 125 -11.70 2.51 12.19
C PHE A 125 -13.10 3.02 11.81
N ARG A 126 -13.86 3.55 12.78
CA ARG A 126 -15.20 4.10 12.51
C ARG A 126 -15.17 5.30 11.58
N ASP A 127 -14.14 6.14 11.67
CA ASP A 127 -14.00 7.29 10.79
C ASP A 127 -13.68 6.86 9.35
N LEU A 128 -12.80 5.88 9.14
CA LEU A 128 -12.52 5.32 7.81
C LEU A 128 -13.73 4.56 7.25
N ASP A 129 -14.39 3.73 8.07
CA ASP A 129 -15.59 3.00 7.64
C ASP A 129 -16.69 3.98 7.27
N ARG A 130 -16.93 5.02 8.07
CA ARG A 130 -17.88 6.08 7.70
C ARG A 130 -17.53 6.71 6.36
N GLN A 131 -16.27 7.11 6.14
CA GLN A 131 -15.84 7.70 4.87
C GLN A 131 -16.09 6.74 3.69
N TYR A 132 -15.75 5.47 3.85
CA TYR A 132 -16.02 4.44 2.85
C TYR A 132 -17.53 4.24 2.60
N GLN A 133 -18.34 4.18 3.66
CA GLN A 133 -19.78 3.97 3.59
C GLN A 133 -20.55 5.19 3.06
N GLU A 134 -20.06 6.40 3.27
CA GLU A 134 -20.73 7.63 2.85
C GLU A 134 -20.32 8.07 1.44
N LEU A 135 -19.14 7.70 0.94
CA LEU A 135 -18.68 8.11 -0.38
C LEU A 135 -19.66 7.73 -1.50
N ARG A 136 -20.10 8.72 -2.29
CA ARG A 136 -20.92 8.56 -3.50
C ARG A 136 -20.28 9.27 -4.69
N LEU A 137 -20.77 8.95 -5.89
CA LEU A 137 -20.41 9.66 -7.11
C LEU A 137 -20.72 11.15 -7.02
N ALA A 138 -21.81 11.53 -6.33
CA ALA A 138 -22.19 12.92 -6.11
C ALA A 138 -21.12 13.75 -5.36
N ASP A 139 -20.26 13.11 -4.56
CA ASP A 139 -19.17 13.76 -3.83
C ASP A 139 -17.86 13.85 -4.65
N CYS A 140 -17.89 13.41 -5.91
CA CYS A 140 -16.73 13.23 -6.76
C CYS A 140 -16.88 13.99 -8.08
N LYS A 141 -15.76 14.22 -8.77
CA LYS A 141 -15.76 14.98 -10.03
C LYS A 141 -16.39 14.22 -11.20
N ASP A 142 -16.11 12.93 -11.26
CA ASP A 142 -16.56 12.02 -12.29
C ASP A 142 -16.47 10.56 -11.78
N VAL A 143 -16.90 9.61 -12.62
CA VAL A 143 -16.84 8.17 -12.33
C VAL A 143 -15.42 7.68 -12.03
N THR A 144 -14.41 8.26 -12.67
CA THR A 144 -13.02 7.86 -12.49
C THR A 144 -12.50 8.28 -11.11
N ASP A 145 -12.74 9.53 -10.73
CA ASP A 145 -12.42 10.07 -9.41
C ASP A 145 -13.14 9.27 -8.31
N PHE A 146 -14.44 8.98 -8.50
CA PHE A 146 -15.19 8.15 -7.56
C PHE A 146 -14.59 6.75 -7.39
N ALA A 147 -14.30 6.05 -8.49
CA ALA A 147 -13.72 4.71 -8.43
C ALA A 147 -12.34 4.71 -7.75
N GLN A 148 -11.52 5.75 -7.98
CA GLN A 148 -10.20 5.90 -7.35
C GLN A 148 -10.33 6.15 -5.85
N ARG A 149 -11.17 7.09 -5.44
CA ARG A 149 -11.39 7.43 -4.02
C ARG A 149 -12.01 6.25 -3.25
N LEU A 150 -12.97 5.54 -3.85
CA LEU A 150 -13.57 4.37 -3.23
C LEU A 150 -12.56 3.24 -3.03
N SER A 151 -11.76 2.95 -4.07
CA SER A 151 -10.69 1.96 -3.98
C SER A 151 -9.63 2.37 -2.96
N HIS A 152 -9.32 3.66 -2.86
CA HIS A 152 -8.38 4.17 -1.85
C HIS A 152 -8.92 3.94 -0.43
N ALA A 153 -10.13 4.41 -0.12
CA ALA A 153 -10.75 4.25 1.19
C ALA A 153 -10.87 2.76 1.59
N TYR A 154 -11.19 1.88 0.64
CA TYR A 154 -11.21 0.44 0.88
C TYR A 154 -9.82 -0.11 1.27
N HIS A 155 -8.77 0.28 0.56
CA HIS A 155 -7.43 -0.17 0.88
C HIS A 155 -6.90 0.40 2.20
N GLU A 156 -7.32 1.60 2.60
CA GLU A 156 -6.98 2.15 3.92
C GLU A 156 -7.61 1.33 5.05
N LEU A 157 -8.87 0.90 4.90
CA LEU A 157 -9.52 -0.03 5.83
C LEU A 157 -8.76 -1.35 5.97
N VAL A 158 -8.34 -1.95 4.85
CA VAL A 158 -7.57 -3.20 4.86
C VAL A 158 -6.16 -2.99 5.43
N ALA A 159 -5.58 -1.81 5.24
CA ALA A 159 -4.27 -1.47 5.78
C ALA A 159 -4.28 -1.32 7.32
N LEU A 160 -5.43 -0.98 7.92
CA LEU A 160 -5.58 -1.00 9.38
C LEU A 160 -5.41 -2.40 9.94
N ASP A 161 -6.16 -3.37 9.41
CA ASP A 161 -6.09 -4.77 9.82
C ASP A 161 -6.61 -5.69 8.71
N ALA A 162 -5.89 -6.78 8.44
CA ALA A 162 -6.25 -7.74 7.40
C ALA A 162 -7.61 -8.43 7.65
N SER A 163 -8.09 -8.49 8.89
CA SER A 163 -9.42 -9.03 9.21
C SER A 163 -10.58 -8.20 8.68
N VAL A 164 -10.34 -6.96 8.27
CA VAL A 164 -11.34 -6.07 7.65
C VAL A 164 -11.50 -6.35 6.16
N GLU A 165 -10.62 -7.15 5.55
CA GLU A 165 -10.67 -7.45 4.11
C GLU A 165 -12.01 -8.07 3.72
N LEU A 166 -12.74 -7.36 2.85
CA LEU A 166 -13.99 -7.81 2.27
C LEU A 166 -13.71 -8.43 0.90
N SER A 167 -14.56 -9.38 0.48
CA SER A 167 -14.45 -9.90 -0.88
C SER A 167 -14.67 -8.77 -1.91
N GLU A 168 -14.00 -8.83 -3.07
CA GLU A 168 -14.12 -7.84 -4.15
C GLU A 168 -15.59 -7.58 -4.56
N HIS A 169 -16.47 -8.57 -4.40
CA HIS A 169 -17.92 -8.43 -4.64
C HIS A 169 -18.56 -7.31 -3.83
N PHE A 170 -18.12 -7.09 -2.57
CA PHE A 170 -18.63 -6.00 -1.75
C PHE A 170 -18.15 -4.63 -2.25
N LEU A 171 -16.92 -4.55 -2.76
CA LEU A 171 -16.41 -3.32 -3.38
C LEU A 171 -17.15 -3.00 -4.68
N VAL A 172 -17.40 -4.02 -5.51
CA VAL A 172 -18.23 -3.88 -6.73
C VAL A 172 -19.63 -3.41 -6.38
N ASN A 173 -20.30 -4.08 -5.44
CA ASN A 173 -21.64 -3.73 -5.02
C ASN A 173 -21.68 -2.31 -4.42
N LYS A 174 -20.67 -1.94 -3.63
CA LYS A 174 -20.54 -0.59 -3.06
C LYS A 174 -20.42 0.46 -4.15
N PHE A 175 -19.63 0.19 -5.18
CA PHE A 175 -19.44 1.10 -6.31
C PHE A 175 -20.73 1.32 -7.08
N LEU A 176 -21.44 0.24 -7.44
CA LEU A 176 -22.72 0.31 -8.15
C LEU A 176 -23.77 1.11 -7.36
N ASN A 177 -23.93 0.80 -6.06
CA ASN A 177 -24.86 1.53 -5.18
C ASN A 177 -24.45 3.00 -4.96
N GLY A 178 -23.19 3.34 -5.21
CA GLY A 178 -22.67 4.68 -5.07
C GLY A 178 -22.86 5.58 -6.29
N LEU A 179 -23.29 5.05 -7.43
CA LEU A 179 -23.46 5.81 -8.68
C LEU A 179 -24.65 6.78 -8.65
N GLY A 180 -25.68 6.48 -7.84
CA GLY A 180 -26.90 7.27 -7.75
C GLY A 180 -27.94 6.93 -8.84
N GLU A 181 -29.13 7.50 -8.68
CA GLU A 181 -30.36 7.15 -9.43
C GLU A 181 -30.21 7.34 -10.94
N ASP A 182 -29.37 8.28 -11.38
CA ASP A 182 -29.09 8.50 -12.81
C ASP A 182 -28.61 7.22 -13.51
N TYR A 183 -27.97 6.30 -12.78
CA TYR A 183 -27.41 5.07 -13.33
C TYR A 183 -28.32 3.84 -13.16
N ASP A 184 -29.53 3.95 -12.62
CA ASP A 184 -30.40 2.79 -12.32
C ASP A 184 -30.70 1.92 -13.54
N ASN A 185 -30.96 2.53 -14.70
CA ASN A 185 -31.17 1.81 -15.96
C ASN A 185 -29.93 1.02 -16.39
N PHE A 186 -28.75 1.62 -16.25
CA PHE A 186 -27.48 0.97 -16.53
C PHE A 186 -27.24 -0.18 -15.55
N ILE A 187 -27.44 0.04 -14.25
CA ILE A 187 -27.23 -0.97 -13.21
C ILE A 187 -28.13 -2.18 -13.47
N THR A 188 -29.42 -1.95 -13.75
CA THR A 188 -30.37 -3.01 -14.09
C THR A 188 -29.91 -3.83 -15.31
N ALA A 189 -29.51 -3.16 -16.39
CA ALA A 189 -29.01 -3.83 -17.58
C ALA A 189 -27.68 -4.57 -17.33
N PHE A 190 -26.82 -4.02 -16.48
CA PHE A 190 -25.54 -4.60 -16.13
C PHE A 190 -25.71 -5.89 -15.31
N GLU A 191 -26.57 -5.88 -14.29
CA GLU A 191 -26.87 -7.05 -13.45
C GLU A 191 -27.53 -8.20 -14.23
N GLN A 192 -28.27 -7.90 -15.30
CA GLN A 192 -28.83 -8.91 -16.19
C GLN A 192 -27.75 -9.63 -17.03
N ASN A 193 -26.64 -8.95 -17.32
CA ASN A 193 -25.58 -9.45 -18.20
C ASN A 193 -24.34 -9.93 -17.45
N HIS A 194 -24.20 -9.58 -16.17
CA HIS A 194 -23.02 -9.88 -15.36
C HIS A 194 -23.40 -10.50 -14.01
N CYS A 195 -22.60 -11.47 -13.56
CA CYS A 195 -22.78 -12.06 -12.24
C CYS A 195 -22.00 -11.26 -11.19
N LEU A 196 -22.68 -10.69 -10.19
CA LEU A 196 -22.02 -10.05 -9.04
C LEU A 196 -21.42 -11.04 -8.04
N LEU A 197 -21.89 -12.30 -8.08
CA LEU A 197 -21.35 -13.41 -7.30
C LEU A 197 -21.05 -14.59 -8.24
N PRO A 198 -20.02 -15.40 -7.96
CA PRO A 198 -19.64 -16.49 -8.84
C PRO A 198 -20.71 -17.58 -8.82
N LEU A 199 -21.15 -18.00 -10.01
CA LEU A 199 -22.04 -19.15 -10.13
C LEU A 199 -21.23 -20.44 -10.05
N ARG A 200 -21.77 -21.43 -9.34
CA ARG A 200 -21.13 -22.72 -9.13
C ARG A 200 -22.06 -23.86 -9.54
N ASN A 201 -21.49 -24.95 -10.04
CA ASN A 201 -22.20 -26.19 -10.24
C ASN A 201 -22.44 -26.94 -8.91
N ALA A 202 -23.08 -28.10 -8.98
CA ALA A 202 -23.35 -28.95 -7.81
C ALA A 202 -22.07 -29.36 -7.06
N GLU A 203 -20.95 -29.45 -7.76
CA GLU A 203 -19.62 -29.79 -7.23
C GLU A 203 -18.88 -28.58 -6.64
N LYS A 204 -19.53 -27.42 -6.52
CA LYS A 204 -18.96 -26.14 -6.03
C LYS A 204 -17.86 -25.56 -6.92
N VAL A 205 -17.69 -26.05 -8.14
CA VAL A 205 -16.77 -25.50 -9.14
C VAL A 205 -17.40 -24.27 -9.78
N ILE A 206 -16.61 -23.20 -9.93
CA ILE A 206 -17.06 -21.95 -10.55
C ILE A 206 -17.35 -22.20 -12.04
N THR A 207 -18.59 -22.01 -12.46
CA THR A 207 -19.03 -22.11 -13.86
C THR A 207 -19.05 -20.74 -14.54
N THR A 208 -19.36 -19.70 -13.78
CA THR A 208 -19.35 -18.30 -14.24
C THR A 208 -18.65 -17.45 -13.19
N ALA A 209 -17.58 -16.77 -13.59
CA ALA A 209 -16.86 -15.88 -12.70
C ALA A 209 -17.71 -14.67 -12.32
N ALA A 210 -17.53 -14.18 -11.09
CA ALA A 210 -18.07 -12.88 -10.75
C ALA A 210 -17.34 -11.77 -11.51
N VAL A 211 -18.02 -10.66 -11.71
CA VAL A 211 -17.44 -9.49 -12.34
C VAL A 211 -16.40 -8.84 -11.41
N SER A 212 -15.27 -8.43 -11.99
CA SER A 212 -14.23 -7.72 -11.27
C SER A 212 -14.54 -6.23 -11.14
N PHE A 213 -13.95 -5.57 -10.15
CA PHE A 213 -14.04 -4.12 -9.98
C PHE A 213 -13.52 -3.37 -11.21
N SER A 214 -12.44 -3.87 -11.81
CA SER A 214 -11.87 -3.30 -13.04
C SER A 214 -12.82 -3.35 -14.24
N THR A 215 -13.67 -4.38 -14.32
CA THR A 215 -14.63 -4.57 -15.41
C THR A 215 -15.82 -3.62 -15.24
N VAL A 216 -16.39 -3.57 -14.03
CA VAL A 216 -17.51 -2.66 -13.71
C VAL A 216 -17.10 -1.21 -13.93
N ARG A 217 -15.91 -0.82 -13.45
CA ARG A 217 -15.40 0.55 -13.62
C ARG A 217 -15.37 0.97 -15.09
N LYS A 218 -14.87 0.11 -15.98
CA LYS A 218 -14.82 0.40 -17.42
C LYS A 218 -16.22 0.56 -18.01
N ALA A 219 -17.15 -0.34 -17.68
CA ALA A 219 -18.52 -0.28 -18.18
C ALA A 219 -19.23 1.01 -17.75
N VAL A 220 -19.06 1.44 -16.50
CA VAL A 220 -19.65 2.70 -16.01
C VAL A 220 -19.00 3.93 -16.67
N GLN A 221 -17.69 3.91 -16.90
CA GLN A 221 -17.00 5.00 -17.61
C GLN A 221 -17.53 5.14 -19.05
N GLU A 222 -17.70 4.02 -19.76
CA GLU A 222 -18.30 4.03 -21.10
C GLU A 222 -19.74 4.59 -21.08
N GLU A 223 -20.51 4.27 -20.05
CA GLU A 223 -21.85 4.83 -19.88
C GLU A 223 -21.85 6.33 -19.60
N GLU A 224 -20.93 6.80 -18.75
CA GLU A 224 -20.75 8.25 -18.50
C GLU A 224 -20.43 9.00 -19.79
N HIS A 225 -19.57 8.44 -20.65
CA HIS A 225 -19.25 9.02 -21.95
C HIS A 225 -20.46 9.10 -22.88
N LYS A 226 -21.31 8.06 -22.93
CA LYS A 226 -22.55 8.06 -23.73
C LYS A 226 -23.52 9.13 -23.24
N LYS A 227 -23.70 9.25 -21.92
CA LYS A 227 -24.56 10.27 -21.30
C LYS A 227 -24.09 11.69 -21.59
N LYS A 228 -22.77 11.95 -21.54
CA LYS A 228 -22.20 13.27 -21.85
C LYS A 228 -22.23 13.64 -23.34
N ALA A 229 -22.41 12.66 -24.23
CA ALA A 229 -22.49 12.86 -25.68
C ALA A 229 -23.93 13.08 -26.20
N THR A 230 -24.93 12.95 -25.33
CA THR A 230 -26.36 13.12 -25.64
C THR A 230 -26.85 14.46 -25.09
#